data_AF-A0A099Z9L9-F1
#
_entry.id   AF-A0A099Z9L9-F1
#
_cell.length_a   1.000
_cell.length_b   1.000
_cell.length_c   1.000
_cell.angle_alpha   90.00
_cell.angle_beta   90.00
_cell.angle_gamma   90.00
#
_symmetry.space_group_name_H-M   'P 1'
#
loop_
_entity.id
_entity.type
_entity.pdbx_description
1 polymer ?
#
loop_
_entity_poly.entity_id
_entity_poly.type
_entity_poly.pdbx_seq_one_letter_code
_entity_poly.pdbx_strand_id
1 'polypeptide(L)' 'EKTEQHGSEKQKKKRVTFGEDLSPEIFDRTLPASTPLHKGATP' A
#
# COMPACT_ATOMS: atom_id res chain seq x y z
N GLU A 1 14.98 -36.86 26.39
CA GLU A 1 15.20 -35.86 25.33
C GLU A 1 13.85 -35.29 24.93
N LYS A 2 13.50 -34.09 25.39
CA LYS A 2 12.22 -33.45 25.03
C LYS A 2 12.51 -31.97 24.78
N THR A 3 12.68 -31.61 23.52
CA THR A 3 12.95 -30.24 23.09
C THR A 3 11.62 -29.49 23.07
N GLU A 4 11.31 -28.77 24.16
CA GLU A 4 10.24 -27.77 24.15
C GLU A 4 10.66 -26.62 23.23
N GLN A 5 10.26 -26.72 21.96
CA GLN A 5 10.23 -25.57 21.08
C GLN A 5 9.16 -24.60 21.59
N HIS A 6 9.58 -23.71 22.49
CA HIS A 6 8.86 -22.51 22.82
C HIS A 6 8.84 -21.64 21.56
N GLY A 7 7.82 -21.84 20.74
CA GLY A 7 7.43 -20.94 19.68
C GLY A 7 7.14 -19.60 20.33
N SER A 8 8.17 -18.76 20.42
CA SER A 8 8.01 -17.35 20.72
C SER A 8 7.02 -16.82 19.69
N GLU A 9 5.79 -16.55 20.14
CA GLU A 9 4.86 -15.72 19.39
C GLU A 9 5.59 -14.40 19.18
N LYS A 10 6.25 -14.28 18.02
CA LYS A 10 6.93 -13.07 17.61
C LYS A 10 5.84 -12.04 17.50
N GLN A 11 5.69 -11.23 18.55
CA GLN A 11 4.80 -10.07 18.57
C GLN A 11 4.93 -9.42 17.18
N LYS A 12 3.85 -9.41 16.41
CA LYS A 12 3.87 -8.86 15.04
C LYS A 12 4.13 -7.37 15.15
N LYS A 13 5.40 -7.00 15.18
CA LYS A 13 5.86 -5.61 15.20
C LYS A 13 5.42 -4.99 13.88
N LYS A 14 4.90 -3.77 13.93
CA LYS A 14 4.59 -3.00 12.71
C LYS A 14 5.88 -2.86 11.90
N ARG A 15 5.83 -3.24 10.63
CA ARG A 15 6.94 -3.11 9.67
C ARG A 15 6.40 -2.40 8.44
N VAL A 16 7.24 -1.56 7.83
CA VAL A 16 6.87 -0.89 6.57
C VAL A 16 6.87 -1.91 5.44
N THR A 17 5.82 -1.87 4.64
CA THR A 17 5.67 -2.64 3.41
C THR A 17 5.19 -1.69 2.31
N PHE A 18 5.48 -2.02 1.06
CA PHE A 18 4.92 -1.33 -0.09
C PHE A 18 3.63 -2.05 -0.50
N GLY A 19 2.60 -1.27 -0.86
CA GLY A 19 1.34 -1.79 -1.40
C GLY A 19 1.48 -2.20 -2.87
N GLU A 20 0.35 -2.46 -3.51
CA GLU A 20 0.30 -2.70 -4.95
C GLU A 20 0.50 -1.40 -5.75
N ASP A 21 0.83 -1.55 -7.03
CA ASP A 21 0.92 -0.40 -7.94
C ASP A 21 -0.48 0.18 -8.20
N LEU A 22 -0.58 1.50 -8.08
CA LEU A 22 -1.82 2.23 -8.34
C LEU A 22 -1.78 2.86 -9.72
N SER A 23 -2.91 2.84 -10.40
CA SER A 23 -3.06 3.60 -11.64
C SER A 23 -2.95 5.11 -11.34
N PRO A 24 -2.16 5.87 -12.14
CA PRO A 24 -1.97 7.29 -11.91
C PRO A 24 -3.23 8.08 -12.22
N GLU A 25 -3.31 9.30 -11.68
CA GLU A 25 -4.30 10.28 -12.07
C GLU A 25 -3.76 11.14 -13.22
N ILE A 26 -4.54 11.24 -14.31
CA ILE A 26 -4.13 11.93 -15.53
C ILE A 26 -4.90 13.25 -15.65
N PHE A 27 -4.18 14.35 -15.79
CA PHE A 27 -4.74 15.69 -15.96
C PHE A 27 -4.35 16.29 -17.31
N ASP A 28 -5.25 17.09 -17.87
CA ASP A 28 -4.92 18.00 -18.95
C ASP A 28 -4.49 19.35 -18.35
N ARG A 29 -3.44 19.96 -18.91
CA ARG A 29 -2.94 21.27 -18.47
C ARG A 29 -3.91 22.42 -18.79
N THR A 30 -4.80 22.21 -19.75
CA THR A 30 -5.78 23.21 -20.22
C THR A 30 -7.12 23.11 -19.49
N LEU A 31 -7.37 22.00 -18.80
CA LEU A 31 -8.59 21.79 -18.04
C LEU A 31 -8.43 22.26 -16.60
N PRO A 32 -9.54 22.65 -15.94
CA PRO A 32 -9.53 22.92 -14.50
C PRO A 32 -8.99 21.73 -13.70
N ALA A 33 -8.34 22.03 -12.58
CA ALA A 33 -7.78 21.00 -11.69
C ALA A 33 -8.84 20.06 -11.09
N SER A 34 -10.12 20.44 -11.11
CA SER A 34 -11.24 19.63 -10.61
C SER A 34 -11.75 18.59 -11.61
N THR A 35 -11.28 18.62 -12.86
CA THR A 35 -11.77 17.74 -13.93
C THR A 35 -10.62 16.91 -14.51
N PRO A 36 -10.12 15.90 -13.77
CA PRO A 36 -9.11 14.98 -14.28
C PRO A 36 -9.66 14.22 -15.50
N LEU A 37 -8.77 13.91 -16.46
CA LEU A 37 -9.10 13.07 -17.61
C LEU A 37 -9.31 11.61 -17.20
N HIS A 38 -8.46 11.11 -16.31
CA HIS A 38 -8.56 9.77 -15.74
C HIS A 38 -8.28 9.82 -14.25
N LYS A 39 -9.18 9.25 -13.45
CA LYS A 39 -9.03 9.17 -12.00
C LYS A 39 -8.01 8.10 -11.63
N GLY A 40 -7.10 8.44 -10.72
CA GLY A 40 -6.15 7.48 -10.17
C GLY A 40 -6.82 6.48 -9.21
N ALA A 41 -6.15 5.36 -8.96
CA ALA A 41 -6.61 4.39 -7.97
C ALA A 41 -6.32 4.88 -6.55
N THR A 42 -7.19 4.52 -5.60
CA THR A 42 -7.02 4.83 -4.17
C THR A 42 -6.44 3.60 -3.47
N PRO A 43 -5.39 3.72 -2.64
CA PRO A 43 -4.86 2.60 -1.86
C PRO A 43 -5.85 2.06 -0.83
#